data_AF-A0A9N9Q8D3-F1
#
_entry.id   AF-A0A9N9Q8D3-F1
#
_cell.length_a   1.000
_cell.length_b   1.000
_cell.length_c   1.000
_cell.angle_alpha   90.00
_cell.angle_beta   90.00
_cell.angle_gamma   90.00
#
_symmetry.space_group_name_H-M   'P 1'
#
loop_
_entity.id
_entity.type
_entity.pdbx_description
1 polymer ?
#
loop_
_entity_poly.entity_id
_entity_poly.type
_entity_poly.pdbx_seq_one_letter_code
_entity_poly.pdbx_strand_id
1 'polypeptide(L)'
;MSDPWTSKVCDLCGSIFSSTENLKCLVSQSSDPNRLLIPREIRQFSRSGENGCKLCKKIWQAMQKLGAVSPMANFHFNLAFWAFEPRSANERYRHFWTGIEQISNFAQAGGRSLEIGHFEVYASSDDPASTFIDAIPPDFEVGSTQSSRAANEWLQDCVANHEKCPSSASSPLPTRVLDVCPNYGLEKLRLYASNGAKDQYAALSYCWGGPQPIVTTLASLESHQKSLVFEELPRTIRDAIIVTRELGIRYLWIDALCIIQDSLEDKGRELDKMGGIYKNAFLTISASSAASCKDGFLQTRIPDHPPERFLLPFRCPDETMGSVIIQSEVDEGIRTLPAIDKRGWTFQERSLSPRLLIYGEQGLSFECQTEEKTNGGRAVKWKPWDDWRANNPIFTKPDTSNEGEIEKLQRAWCFMVENYASRSLTFPEDKLTAISGVAGEFKRFFRGDEYMAGLWKGWILEGLGWFVNTLGDGRIYPRPKEYRAPSWSWASVDGNVIYAFKYDMGPSSFAEGLKFVSCKVEPAPLNRVSGGELVLEGRLRPALWDVKSLNLTKIDGESADCYTPLDAIENVTCDKPLDVWCLQVRRNQGMILRKIEEGVYQRKGWFRTKNDGSWFEHCETVILKIL
;
A
#
# COMPACT_ATOMS: atom_id res chain seq x y z
N MET A 1 -17.34 13.12 26.77
CA MET A 1 -16.10 13.66 27.37
C MET A 1 -15.63 14.80 26.47
N SER A 2 -15.16 15.93 27.02
CA SER A 2 -14.65 17.03 26.20
C SER A 2 -13.34 16.62 25.52
N ASP A 3 -13.32 16.53 24.19
CA ASP A 3 -12.11 16.32 23.41
C ASP A 3 -11.07 17.40 23.77
N PRO A 4 -9.89 17.05 24.32
CA PRO A 4 -8.88 18.03 24.74
C PRO A 4 -8.33 18.87 23.57
N TRP A 5 -8.56 18.44 22.33
CA TRP A 5 -8.10 19.13 21.11
C TRP A 5 -9.13 20.14 20.58
N THR A 6 -10.38 20.07 21.06
CA THR A 6 -11.48 20.88 20.55
C THR A 6 -11.53 22.25 21.23
N SER A 7 -11.35 23.32 20.44
CA SER A 7 -11.43 24.70 20.93
C SER A 7 -12.86 25.25 20.84
N LYS A 8 -13.35 25.89 21.92
CA LYS A 8 -14.62 26.62 21.88
C LYS A 8 -14.52 27.81 20.92
N VAL A 9 -15.54 27.99 20.09
CA VAL A 9 -15.67 29.15 19.20
C VAL A 9 -16.52 30.26 19.84
N CYS A 10 -16.38 31.50 19.36
CA CYS A 10 -17.26 32.60 19.75
C CYS A 10 -18.57 32.60 18.94
N ASP A 11 -19.57 33.37 19.39
CA ASP A 11 -20.88 33.51 18.73
C ASP A 11 -20.77 33.94 17.27
N LEU A 12 -19.78 34.78 16.94
CA LEU A 12 -19.51 35.19 15.55
C LEU A 12 -19.23 33.98 14.67
N CYS A 13 -18.37 33.07 15.11
CA CYS A 13 -18.06 31.83 14.40
C CYS A 13 -19.20 30.80 14.48
N GLY A 14 -19.92 30.71 15.61
CA GLY A 14 -21.07 29.81 15.72
C GLY A 14 -22.21 30.18 14.77
N SER A 15 -22.49 31.47 14.61
CA SER A 15 -23.55 31.96 13.72
C SER A 15 -23.30 31.72 12.22
N ILE A 16 -22.06 31.38 11.85
CA ILE A 16 -21.71 31.01 10.48
C ILE A 16 -22.35 29.68 10.07
N PHE A 17 -22.61 28.76 11.00
CA PHE A 17 -23.07 27.40 10.70
C PHE A 17 -24.50 27.11 11.20
N SER A 18 -25.15 28.09 11.81
CA SER A 18 -26.48 27.94 12.43
C SER A 18 -27.66 28.37 11.54
N SER A 19 -27.41 28.93 10.35
CA SER A 19 -28.44 29.45 9.44
C SER A 19 -28.87 28.40 8.40
N THR A 20 -30.17 28.29 8.12
CA THR A 20 -30.72 27.30 7.18
C THR A 20 -30.24 27.48 5.73
N GLU A 21 -29.91 28.71 5.34
CA GLU A 21 -29.39 29.05 4.01
C GLU A 21 -27.94 28.56 3.83
N ASN A 22 -27.18 28.56 4.93
CA ASN A 22 -25.81 28.07 4.98
C ASN A 22 -25.75 26.54 4.84
N LEU A 23 -26.81 25.83 5.24
CA LEU A 23 -26.96 24.38 5.16
C LEU A 23 -27.24 23.85 3.75
N LYS A 24 -27.99 24.60 2.94
CA LYS A 24 -28.24 24.21 1.53
C LYS A 24 -26.94 24.09 0.75
N CYS A 25 -25.92 24.88 1.11
CA CYS A 25 -24.59 24.82 0.52
C CYS A 25 -23.79 23.59 0.97
N LEU A 26 -24.05 23.08 2.19
CA LEU A 26 -23.38 21.92 2.77
C LEU A 26 -23.93 20.60 2.19
N VAL A 27 -25.25 20.47 2.05
CA VAL A 27 -25.91 19.20 1.68
C VAL A 27 -26.16 19.05 0.17
N SER A 28 -25.87 20.09 -0.60
CA SER A 28 -26.05 20.08 -2.06
C SER A 28 -25.00 19.21 -2.75
N GLN A 29 -25.44 18.12 -3.40
CA GLN A 29 -24.62 17.19 -4.19
C GLN A 29 -24.13 17.76 -5.54
N SER A 30 -23.95 19.09 -5.65
CA SER A 30 -23.46 19.69 -6.89
C SER A 30 -21.95 19.53 -7.02
N SER A 31 -21.48 19.18 -8.21
CA SER A 31 -20.04 19.21 -8.56
C SER A 31 -19.45 20.62 -8.61
N ASP A 32 -20.30 21.65 -8.57
CA ASP A 32 -19.91 23.05 -8.45
C ASP A 32 -19.82 23.47 -6.98
N PRO A 33 -18.78 24.25 -6.60
CA PRO A 33 -18.62 24.71 -5.23
C PRO A 33 -19.78 25.62 -4.84
N ASN A 34 -20.57 25.19 -3.85
CA ASN A 34 -21.55 26.08 -3.25
C ASN A 34 -20.83 27.18 -2.49
N ARG A 35 -21.09 28.43 -2.88
CA ARG A 35 -20.47 29.61 -2.28
C ARG A 35 -21.49 30.30 -1.39
N LEU A 36 -21.19 30.36 -0.12
CA LEU A 36 -21.94 31.16 0.83
C LEU A 36 -21.21 32.46 1.12
N LEU A 37 -21.84 33.58 0.78
CA LEU A 37 -21.38 34.93 1.10
C LEU A 37 -21.85 35.32 2.50
N ILE A 38 -20.92 35.54 3.42
CA ILE A 38 -21.24 36.04 4.76
C ILE A 38 -20.69 37.47 4.92
N PRO A 39 -21.56 38.50 4.91
CA PRO A 39 -21.13 39.88 5.15
C PRO A 39 -20.81 40.07 6.63
N ARG A 40 -19.54 40.34 6.96
CA ARG A 40 -19.08 40.62 8.32
C ARG A 40 -18.07 41.77 8.33
N GLU A 41 -18.13 42.62 9.35
CA GLU A 41 -17.11 43.65 9.55
C GLU A 41 -15.78 43.03 9.98
N ILE A 42 -14.70 43.35 9.26
CA ILE A 42 -13.34 42.82 9.49
C ILE A 42 -12.90 42.95 10.96
N ARG A 43 -13.26 44.05 11.62
CA ARG A 43 -12.88 44.35 13.02
C ARG A 43 -13.46 43.36 14.04
N GLN A 44 -14.58 42.70 13.72
CA GLN A 44 -15.20 41.72 14.61
C GLN A 44 -14.34 40.46 14.77
N PHE A 45 -13.62 40.07 13.71
CA PHE A 45 -12.68 38.94 13.77
C PHE A 45 -11.41 39.28 14.56
N SER A 46 -10.86 40.49 14.43
CA SER A 46 -9.72 40.94 15.26
C SER A 46 -10.07 40.90 16.74
N ARG A 47 -11.19 41.54 17.12
CA ARG A 47 -11.64 41.61 18.52
C ARG A 47 -11.93 40.23 19.09
N SER A 48 -12.64 39.38 18.34
CA SER A 48 -12.93 38.01 18.79
C SER A 48 -11.68 37.15 18.87
N GLY A 49 -10.70 37.35 17.97
CA GLY A 49 -9.40 36.69 18.01
C GLY A 49 -8.54 37.12 19.20
N GLU A 50 -8.53 38.41 19.53
CA GLU A 50 -7.89 38.97 20.73
C GLU A 50 -8.53 38.42 22.02
N ASN A 51 -9.84 38.22 22.01
CA ASN A 51 -10.59 37.60 23.11
C ASN A 51 -10.47 36.06 23.15
N GLY A 52 -9.57 35.47 22.37
CA GLY A 52 -9.21 34.04 22.47
C GLY A 52 -9.87 33.10 21.46
N CYS A 53 -10.73 33.58 20.54
CA CYS A 53 -11.28 32.73 19.48
C CYS A 53 -10.22 32.43 18.40
N LYS A 54 -9.64 31.23 18.46
CA LYS A 54 -8.60 30.76 17.52
C LYS A 54 -9.04 30.81 16.05
N LEU A 55 -10.30 30.45 15.76
CA LEU A 55 -10.84 30.50 14.39
C LEU A 55 -10.91 31.94 13.86
N CYS A 56 -11.42 32.88 14.66
CA CYS A 56 -11.39 34.30 14.30
C CYS A 56 -9.96 34.84 14.12
N LYS A 57 -9.02 34.41 14.96
CA LYS A 57 -7.61 34.81 14.85
C LYS A 57 -6.99 34.37 13.52
N LYS A 58 -7.22 33.13 13.07
CA LYS A 58 -6.77 32.66 11.74
C LYS A 58 -7.38 33.47 10.60
N ILE A 59 -8.69 33.65 10.65
CA ILE A 59 -9.43 34.43 9.65
C ILE A 59 -8.86 35.85 9.56
N TRP A 60 -8.59 36.49 10.70
CA TRP A 60 -7.96 37.82 10.77
C TRP A 60 -6.53 37.84 10.22
N GLN A 61 -5.67 36.88 10.60
CA GLN A 61 -4.29 36.79 10.10
C GLN A 61 -4.22 36.63 8.58
N ALA A 62 -5.14 35.85 7.99
CA ALA A 62 -5.19 35.70 6.54
C ALA A 62 -5.63 37.00 5.84
N MET A 63 -6.53 37.79 6.44
CA MET A 63 -6.86 39.13 5.94
C MET A 63 -5.65 40.07 6.00
N GLN A 64 -4.86 40.04 7.08
CA GLN A 64 -3.66 40.88 7.17
C GLN A 64 -2.68 40.60 6.02
N LYS A 65 -2.54 39.33 5.59
CA LYS A 65 -1.72 38.94 4.42
C LYS A 65 -2.23 39.52 3.09
N LEU A 66 -3.53 39.78 2.95
CA LEU A 66 -4.11 40.43 1.77
C LEU A 66 -3.85 41.93 1.67
N GLY A 67 -3.21 42.56 2.68
CA GLY A 67 -3.14 44.02 2.79
C GLY A 67 -4.51 44.65 3.09
N ALA A 68 -5.45 43.85 3.59
CA ALA A 68 -6.88 44.17 3.78
C ALA A 68 -7.21 45.01 5.03
N VAL A 69 -6.25 45.73 5.61
CA VAL A 69 -6.42 46.39 6.93
C VAL A 69 -7.04 47.80 6.80
N SER A 70 -7.52 48.19 5.60
CA SER A 70 -8.13 49.51 5.38
C SER A 70 -9.52 49.60 6.04
N PRO A 71 -9.80 50.64 6.86
CA PRO A 71 -11.09 50.84 7.52
C PRO A 71 -12.31 50.99 6.59
N MET A 72 -12.11 51.23 5.28
CA MET A 72 -13.19 51.54 4.32
C MET A 72 -13.49 50.41 3.33
N ALA A 73 -12.86 49.24 3.46
CA ALA A 73 -13.08 48.14 2.54
C ALA A 73 -14.12 47.14 3.09
N ASN A 74 -15.21 46.94 2.34
CA ASN A 74 -16.17 45.87 2.60
C ASN A 74 -15.59 44.55 2.05
N PHE A 75 -15.31 43.60 2.94
CA PHE A 75 -14.87 42.25 2.57
C PHE A 75 -16.05 41.30 2.65
N HIS A 76 -16.14 40.42 1.67
CA HIS A 76 -17.04 39.28 1.71
C HIS A 76 -16.22 38.02 1.95
N PHE A 77 -16.65 37.22 2.92
CA PHE A 77 -16.15 35.87 3.13
C PHE A 77 -16.99 34.92 2.30
N ASN A 78 -16.33 34.14 1.44
CA ASN A 78 -16.95 32.98 0.84
C ASN A 78 -16.53 31.75 1.63
N LEU A 79 -17.51 31.01 2.16
CA LEU A 79 -17.30 29.61 2.50
C LEU A 79 -17.65 28.81 1.26
N ALA A 80 -16.66 28.14 0.70
CA ALA A 80 -16.88 27.16 -0.35
C ALA A 80 -16.87 25.78 0.28
N PHE A 81 -17.91 25.01 0.00
CA PHE A 81 -18.02 23.62 0.41
C PHE A 81 -17.83 22.74 -0.81
N TRP A 82 -16.97 21.74 -0.67
CA TRP A 82 -16.75 20.73 -1.70
C TRP A 82 -17.23 19.38 -1.17
N ALA A 83 -18.22 18.82 -1.86
CA ALA A 83 -18.51 17.40 -1.81
C ALA A 83 -17.81 16.75 -3.00
N PHE A 84 -16.87 15.84 -2.74
CA PHE A 84 -16.26 15.06 -3.81
C PHE A 84 -17.14 13.84 -4.08
N GLU A 85 -17.89 13.84 -5.18
CA GLU A 85 -18.35 12.57 -5.75
C GLU A 85 -17.15 11.85 -6.39
N PRO A 86 -17.00 10.52 -6.18
CA PRO A 86 -15.98 9.75 -6.89
C PRO A 86 -16.18 9.91 -8.41
N ARG A 87 -15.13 10.31 -9.12
CA ARG A 87 -15.19 10.73 -10.54
C ARG A 87 -15.39 9.59 -11.55
N SER A 88 -15.76 8.38 -11.15
CA SER A 88 -16.12 7.35 -12.13
C SER A 88 -17.06 6.26 -11.58
N ALA A 89 -18.01 5.83 -12.41
CA ALA A 89 -18.87 4.67 -12.17
C ALA A 89 -18.11 3.31 -12.12
N ASN A 90 -16.80 3.31 -12.42
CA ASN A 90 -15.94 2.12 -12.38
C ASN A 90 -15.14 1.98 -11.06
N GLU A 91 -15.18 2.98 -10.18
CA GLU A 91 -14.71 2.83 -8.81
C GLU A 91 -15.78 2.06 -8.03
N ARG A 92 -15.55 0.75 -7.84
CA ARG A 92 -16.40 -0.15 -7.05
C ARG A 92 -16.48 0.20 -5.55
N TYR A 93 -16.01 1.37 -5.14
CA TYR A 93 -16.22 1.93 -3.82
C TYR A 93 -17.62 2.55 -3.76
N ARG A 94 -18.65 1.70 -3.65
CA ARG A 94 -19.95 2.14 -3.12
C ARG A 94 -19.82 2.34 -1.61
N HIS A 95 -18.98 3.26 -1.19
CA HIS A 95 -19.22 3.94 0.07
C HIS A 95 -19.94 5.23 -0.33
N PHE A 96 -21.24 5.26 -0.05
CA PHE A 96 -22.01 6.49 -0.08
C PHE A 96 -21.38 7.40 0.98
N TRP A 97 -20.47 8.26 0.58
CA TRP A 97 -19.98 9.34 1.42
C TRP A 97 -20.85 10.55 1.10
N THR A 98 -21.90 10.78 1.88
CA THR A 98 -22.53 12.10 1.92
C THR A 98 -21.76 12.95 2.93
N GLY A 99 -20.50 13.25 2.60
CA GLY A 99 -19.56 13.95 3.46
C GLY A 99 -18.91 15.12 2.73
N ILE A 100 -18.87 16.28 3.38
CA ILE A 100 -18.22 17.48 2.87
C ILE A 100 -16.76 17.38 3.29
N GLU A 101 -15.89 16.98 2.37
CA GLU A 101 -14.48 16.74 2.70
C GLU A 101 -13.72 18.06 2.92
N GLN A 102 -14.21 19.18 2.39
CA GLN A 102 -13.43 20.42 2.33
C GLN A 102 -14.28 21.69 2.43
N ILE A 103 -14.05 22.49 3.48
CA ILE A 103 -14.43 23.90 3.56
C ILE A 103 -13.22 24.73 3.14
N SER A 104 -13.36 25.53 2.09
CA SER A 104 -12.33 26.50 1.67
C SER A 104 -12.85 27.91 1.93
N ASN A 105 -12.06 28.72 2.64
CA ASN A 105 -12.46 30.06 3.02
C ASN A 105 -11.75 31.09 2.13
N PHE A 106 -12.51 31.95 1.44
CA PHE A 106 -11.94 33.02 0.62
C PHE A 106 -12.24 34.41 1.18
N ALA A 107 -11.24 35.29 1.18
CA ALA A 107 -11.43 36.73 1.36
C ALA A 107 -11.25 37.46 0.02
N GLN A 108 -12.21 38.32 -0.35
CA GLN A 108 -12.14 39.13 -1.58
C GLN A 108 -11.94 40.62 -1.33
N ALA A 109 -10.90 41.20 -1.94
CA ALA A 109 -10.70 42.65 -2.10
C ALA A 109 -10.38 42.98 -3.56
N GLY A 110 -11.18 43.84 -4.20
CA GLY A 110 -10.92 44.32 -5.55
C GLY A 110 -10.76 43.20 -6.60
N GLY A 111 -11.50 42.10 -6.46
CA GLY A 111 -11.47 40.96 -7.38
C GLY A 111 -10.38 39.89 -7.12
N ARG A 112 -9.53 40.07 -6.09
CA ARG A 112 -8.55 39.04 -5.68
C ARG A 112 -9.14 38.14 -4.60
N SER A 113 -9.00 36.82 -4.74
CA SER A 113 -9.45 35.82 -3.77
C SER A 113 -8.24 35.19 -3.09
N LEU A 114 -8.17 35.16 -1.75
CA LEU A 114 -7.15 34.41 -1.01
C LEU A 114 -7.80 33.31 -0.18
N GLU A 115 -7.27 32.10 -0.34
CA GLU A 115 -7.59 30.93 0.46
C GLU A 115 -6.97 31.04 1.87
N ILE A 116 -7.83 30.96 2.89
CA ILE A 116 -7.48 31.10 4.31
C ILE A 116 -7.08 29.72 4.90
N GLY A 117 -7.55 28.64 4.30
CA GLY A 117 -7.23 27.26 4.67
C GLY A 117 -8.32 26.27 4.26
N HIS A 118 -7.96 25.00 4.24
CA HIS A 118 -8.86 23.88 4.05
C HIS A 118 -9.23 23.25 5.40
N PHE A 119 -10.52 22.95 5.57
CA PHE A 119 -11.01 22.25 6.75
C PHE A 119 -11.83 21.03 6.37
N GLU A 120 -11.64 19.95 7.10
CA GLU A 120 -12.48 18.75 7.06
C GLU A 120 -13.65 18.93 8.01
N VAL A 121 -14.80 18.31 7.70
CA VAL A 121 -16.01 18.38 8.52
C VAL A 121 -16.36 17.01 9.04
N TYR A 122 -16.61 16.92 10.34
CA TYR A 122 -16.98 15.68 11.02
C TYR A 122 -18.21 15.87 11.91
N ALA A 123 -18.92 14.78 12.17
CA ALA A 123 -19.94 14.68 13.21
C ALA A 123 -19.62 13.52 14.15
N SER A 124 -19.89 13.70 15.45
CA SER A 124 -19.81 12.59 16.40
C SER A 124 -20.97 11.62 16.16
N SER A 125 -20.73 10.32 16.30
CA SER A 125 -21.72 9.27 16.02
C SER A 125 -22.99 9.35 16.87
N ASP A 126 -22.95 10.04 18.01
CA ASP A 126 -24.07 10.28 18.92
C ASP A 126 -24.76 11.64 18.72
N ASP A 127 -24.26 12.49 17.82
CA ASP A 127 -24.82 13.80 17.53
C ASP A 127 -25.91 13.70 16.43
N PRO A 128 -27.02 14.46 16.51
CA PRO A 128 -28.02 14.53 15.43
C PRO A 128 -27.44 14.78 14.04
N ALA A 129 -26.33 15.52 13.95
CA ALA A 129 -25.63 15.83 12.70
C ALA A 129 -25.09 14.58 11.98
N SER A 130 -24.84 13.47 12.69
CA SER A 130 -24.30 12.23 12.11
C SER A 130 -25.22 11.58 11.06
N THR A 131 -26.51 11.94 11.04
CA THR A 131 -27.46 11.48 10.01
C THR A 131 -27.20 12.13 8.64
N PHE A 132 -26.48 13.25 8.62
CA PHE A 132 -26.24 14.06 7.43
C PHE A 132 -24.75 14.24 7.11
N ILE A 133 -23.86 13.87 8.04
CA ILE A 133 -22.41 13.93 7.91
C ILE A 133 -21.86 12.60 8.39
N ASP A 134 -21.52 11.74 7.43
CA ASP A 134 -21.05 10.38 7.71
C ASP A 134 -19.61 10.33 8.25
N ALA A 135 -18.86 11.43 8.09
CA ALA A 135 -17.45 11.50 8.49
C ALA A 135 -17.31 11.67 10.01
N ILE A 136 -16.56 10.77 10.64
CA ILE A 136 -16.28 10.75 12.09
C ILE A 136 -14.88 11.35 12.33
N PRO A 137 -14.65 12.16 13.38
CA PRO A 137 -13.32 12.71 13.64
C PRO A 137 -12.30 11.60 13.92
N PRO A 138 -11.01 11.77 13.55
CA PRO A 138 -10.01 10.74 13.79
C PRO A 138 -9.78 10.52 15.29
N ASP A 139 -9.86 9.27 15.73
CA ASP A 139 -9.44 8.82 17.07
C ASP A 139 -7.95 8.50 17.07
N PHE A 140 -7.19 9.30 17.81
CA PHE A 140 -5.75 9.12 17.95
C PHE A 140 -5.37 8.19 19.11
N GLU A 141 -6.30 7.84 20.01
CA GLU A 141 -6.07 6.93 21.13
C GLU A 141 -6.33 5.48 20.69
N VAL A 142 -5.50 4.98 19.77
CA VAL A 142 -5.66 3.66 19.14
C VAL A 142 -5.62 2.48 20.12
N GLY A 143 -5.02 2.65 21.30
CA GLY A 143 -5.00 1.66 22.38
C GLY A 143 -6.14 1.78 23.38
N SER A 144 -7.13 2.63 23.12
CA SER A 144 -8.29 2.82 24.00
C SER A 144 -9.29 1.67 23.90
N THR A 145 -10.11 1.48 24.94
CA THR A 145 -11.23 0.53 24.92
C THR A 145 -12.22 0.83 23.80
N GLN A 146 -12.36 2.10 23.39
CA GLN A 146 -13.24 2.49 22.28
C GLN A 146 -12.69 1.96 20.94
N SER A 147 -11.40 2.18 20.68
CA SER A 147 -10.73 1.65 19.49
C SER A 147 -10.77 0.11 19.44
N SER A 148 -10.57 -0.57 20.58
CA SER A 148 -10.70 -2.05 20.64
C SER A 148 -12.13 -2.55 20.40
N ARG A 149 -13.16 -1.83 20.85
CA ARG A 149 -14.57 -2.14 20.54
C ARG A 149 -14.86 -1.98 19.05
N ALA A 150 -14.44 -0.86 18.45
CA ALA A 150 -14.61 -0.63 17.02
C ALA A 150 -13.93 -1.73 16.20
N ALA A 151 -12.69 -2.10 16.55
CA ALA A 151 -11.97 -3.19 15.91
C ALA A 151 -12.73 -4.54 15.98
N ASN A 152 -13.32 -4.86 17.14
CA ASN A 152 -14.12 -6.06 17.30
C ASN A 152 -15.42 -5.98 16.47
N GLU A 153 -16.12 -4.86 16.48
CA GLU A 153 -17.33 -4.65 15.68
C GLU A 153 -17.06 -4.84 14.19
N TRP A 154 -15.99 -4.24 13.66
CA TRP A 154 -15.60 -4.42 12.26
C TRP A 154 -15.25 -5.87 11.92
N LEU A 155 -14.56 -6.55 12.84
CA LEU A 155 -14.20 -7.96 12.69
C LEU A 155 -15.45 -8.84 12.66
N GLN A 156 -16.39 -8.65 13.59
CA GLN A 156 -17.63 -9.43 13.64
C GLN A 156 -18.52 -9.16 12.42
N ASP A 157 -18.66 -7.90 12.02
CA ASP A 157 -19.40 -7.50 10.82
C ASP A 157 -18.81 -8.17 9.57
N CYS A 158 -17.49 -8.11 9.40
CA CYS A 158 -16.81 -8.79 8.29
C CYS A 158 -17.05 -10.31 8.30
N VAL A 159 -17.00 -10.94 9.46
CA VAL A 159 -17.22 -12.39 9.60
C VAL A 159 -18.67 -12.77 9.29
N ALA A 160 -19.64 -11.93 9.66
CA ALA A 160 -21.06 -12.19 9.51
C ALA A 160 -21.59 -11.86 8.10
N ASN A 161 -21.12 -10.77 7.50
CA ASN A 161 -21.81 -10.12 6.38
C ASN A 161 -20.99 -10.09 5.06
N HIS A 162 -19.67 -10.32 5.09
CA HIS A 162 -18.83 -10.15 3.89
C HIS A 162 -18.62 -11.45 3.11
N GLU A 163 -19.36 -11.64 2.01
CA GLU A 163 -19.31 -12.86 1.18
C GLU A 163 -17.93 -13.16 0.56
N LYS A 164 -17.14 -12.13 0.24
CA LYS A 164 -15.78 -12.28 -0.32
C LYS A 164 -14.75 -12.65 0.75
N CYS A 165 -15.08 -12.51 2.03
CA CYS A 165 -14.17 -12.81 3.13
C CYS A 165 -14.35 -14.27 3.57
N PRO A 166 -13.26 -15.01 3.87
CA PRO A 166 -13.37 -16.36 4.42
C PRO A 166 -14.17 -16.39 5.73
N SER A 167 -15.12 -17.33 5.85
CA SER A 167 -15.94 -17.51 7.05
C SER A 167 -15.14 -17.82 8.33
N SER A 168 -15.76 -17.64 9.50
CA SER A 168 -15.23 -17.89 10.87
C SER A 168 -14.73 -19.31 11.21
N ALA A 169 -14.62 -20.21 10.23
CA ALA A 169 -14.32 -21.61 10.48
C ALA A 169 -12.94 -21.81 11.12
N SER A 170 -12.83 -22.78 12.03
CA SER A 170 -11.56 -23.16 12.66
C SER A 170 -10.54 -23.58 11.60
N SER A 171 -9.43 -22.86 11.49
CA SER A 171 -8.31 -23.16 10.60
C SER A 171 -7.31 -24.10 11.29
N PRO A 172 -6.55 -24.91 10.54
CA PRO A 172 -5.38 -25.57 11.11
C PRO A 172 -4.45 -24.54 11.73
N LEU A 173 -4.11 -24.73 13.00
CA LEU A 173 -3.13 -23.89 13.67
C LEU A 173 -1.75 -24.11 13.03
N PRO A 174 -0.89 -23.07 12.99
CA PRO A 174 0.53 -23.23 12.69
C PRO A 174 1.19 -24.27 13.59
N THR A 175 2.37 -24.76 13.21
CA THR A 175 3.11 -25.80 13.97
C THR A 175 3.21 -25.45 15.46
N ARG A 176 3.47 -24.17 15.74
CA ARG A 176 3.45 -23.59 17.09
C ARG A 176 2.74 -22.24 17.06
N VAL A 177 2.04 -21.92 18.13
CA VAL A 177 1.39 -20.64 18.39
C VAL A 177 1.58 -20.27 19.85
N LEU A 178 1.50 -18.99 20.20
CA LEU A 178 1.37 -18.59 21.59
C LEU A 178 -0.08 -18.83 22.05
N ASP A 179 -0.25 -19.53 23.17
CA ASP A 179 -1.52 -19.59 23.87
C ASP A 179 -1.58 -18.39 24.83
N VAL A 180 -2.39 -17.38 24.48
CA VAL A 180 -2.51 -16.16 25.28
C VAL A 180 -3.63 -16.24 26.31
N CYS A 181 -4.46 -17.30 26.31
CA CYS A 181 -5.51 -17.58 27.31
C CYS A 181 -6.26 -16.32 27.80
N PRO A 182 -7.18 -15.73 27.00
CA PRO A 182 -7.82 -14.45 27.32
C PRO A 182 -8.54 -14.42 28.68
N ASN A 183 -8.99 -15.58 29.18
CA ASN A 183 -9.79 -15.70 30.41
C ASN A 183 -9.00 -16.08 31.68
N TYR A 184 -7.68 -16.31 31.62
CA TYR A 184 -6.93 -16.93 32.73
C TYR A 184 -5.67 -16.17 33.20
N GLY A 185 -5.57 -14.87 32.93
CA GLY A 185 -4.46 -14.02 33.41
C GLY A 185 -3.12 -14.23 32.67
N LEU A 186 -2.07 -13.52 33.08
CA LEU A 186 -0.74 -13.54 32.43
C LEU A 186 0.06 -14.82 32.69
N GLU A 187 -0.26 -15.57 33.76
CA GLU A 187 0.50 -16.74 34.21
C GLU A 187 0.43 -17.95 33.26
N LYS A 188 -0.51 -17.97 32.31
CA LYS A 188 -0.68 -19.06 31.33
C LYS A 188 -0.10 -18.77 29.95
N LEU A 189 0.60 -17.64 29.78
CA LEU A 189 1.24 -17.32 28.51
C LEU A 189 2.36 -18.31 28.22
N ARG A 190 2.27 -19.03 27.08
CA ARG A 190 3.26 -20.04 26.70
C ARG A 190 3.25 -20.31 25.20
N LEU A 191 4.34 -20.89 24.72
CA LEU A 191 4.41 -21.47 23.38
C LEU A 191 3.69 -22.84 23.36
N TYR A 192 2.71 -22.97 22.49
CA TYR A 192 1.89 -24.16 22.34
C TYR A 192 2.20 -24.88 21.03
N ALA A 193 2.60 -26.15 21.10
CA ALA A 193 2.73 -27.02 19.93
C ALA A 193 1.32 -27.50 19.52
N SER A 194 0.87 -27.14 18.33
CA SER A 194 -0.52 -27.36 17.93
C SER A 194 -0.86 -28.82 17.65
N ASN A 195 0.12 -29.62 17.20
CA ASN A 195 -0.04 -31.01 16.79
C ASN A 195 -1.23 -31.21 15.83
N GLY A 196 -1.48 -30.24 14.94
CA GLY A 196 -2.55 -30.29 13.95
C GLY A 196 -3.94 -29.89 14.48
N ALA A 197 -4.02 -29.34 15.70
CA ALA A 197 -5.25 -28.76 16.22
C ALA A 197 -5.80 -27.65 15.30
N LYS A 198 -7.11 -27.46 15.33
CA LYS A 198 -7.81 -26.41 14.57
C LYS A 198 -8.46 -25.43 15.52
N ASP A 199 -8.22 -24.14 15.31
CA ASP A 199 -8.85 -23.06 16.06
C ASP A 199 -8.64 -21.73 15.31
N GLN A 200 -9.17 -20.65 15.85
CA GLN A 200 -8.87 -19.29 15.40
C GLN A 200 -7.57 -18.80 16.02
N TYR A 201 -6.77 -18.11 15.22
CA TYR A 201 -5.55 -17.46 15.68
C TYR A 201 -5.35 -16.12 14.99
N ALA A 202 -4.71 -15.20 15.69
CA ALA A 202 -4.18 -13.97 15.11
C ALA A 202 -2.72 -14.20 14.66
N ALA A 203 -2.27 -13.47 13.65
CA ALA A 203 -0.86 -13.40 13.28
C ALA A 203 -0.34 -11.96 13.49
N LEU A 204 0.91 -11.80 13.92
CA LEU A 204 1.56 -10.50 14.03
C LEU A 204 2.44 -10.22 12.80
N SER A 205 2.25 -9.05 12.19
CA SER A 205 3.13 -8.45 11.18
C SER A 205 3.81 -7.22 11.78
N TYR A 206 5.14 -7.21 11.86
CA TYR A 206 5.89 -6.14 12.54
C TYR A 206 7.35 -6.04 12.08
N CYS A 207 7.99 -4.93 12.42
CA CYS A 207 9.42 -4.74 12.21
C CYS A 207 10.23 -5.17 13.43
N TRP A 208 11.28 -5.99 13.22
CA TRP A 208 12.22 -6.31 14.29
C TRP A 208 13.05 -5.06 14.67
N GLY A 209 13.43 -4.24 13.67
CA GLY A 209 14.18 -2.99 13.85
C GLY A 209 15.62 -3.17 14.36
N GLY A 210 16.18 -4.38 14.23
CA GLY A 210 17.47 -4.77 14.78
C GLY A 210 17.41 -6.20 15.36
N PRO A 211 18.37 -6.57 16.23
CA PRO A 211 18.32 -7.85 16.94
C PRO A 211 17.06 -7.95 17.80
N GLN A 212 16.34 -9.06 17.64
CA GLN A 212 15.17 -9.40 18.45
C GLN A 212 15.64 -10.02 19.78
N PRO A 213 15.45 -9.38 20.94
CA PRO A 213 16.03 -9.84 22.21
C PRO A 213 15.47 -11.17 22.71
N ILE A 214 14.21 -11.48 22.41
CA ILE A 214 13.59 -12.75 22.81
C ILE A 214 13.14 -13.50 21.57
N VAL A 215 13.77 -14.65 21.38
CA VAL A 215 13.49 -15.59 20.29
C VAL A 215 13.44 -17.02 20.83
N THR A 216 12.69 -17.88 20.17
CA THR A 216 12.73 -19.31 20.46
C THR A 216 13.95 -19.93 19.79
N THR A 217 14.75 -20.64 20.57
CA THR A 217 15.90 -21.44 20.14
C THR A 217 15.70 -22.89 20.57
N LEU A 218 16.53 -23.82 20.12
CA LEU A 218 16.49 -25.20 20.61
C LEU A 218 16.64 -25.25 22.14
N ALA A 219 17.49 -24.38 22.71
CA ALA A 219 17.72 -24.32 24.15
C ALA A 219 16.55 -23.70 24.95
N SER A 220 15.84 -22.72 24.37
CA SER A 220 14.71 -22.04 25.03
C SER A 220 13.34 -22.65 24.70
N LEU A 221 13.26 -23.64 23.81
CA LEU A 221 11.99 -24.24 23.38
C LEU A 221 11.18 -24.81 24.55
N GLU A 222 11.80 -25.64 25.39
CA GLU A 222 11.10 -26.29 26.50
C GLU A 222 10.66 -25.27 27.57
N SER A 223 11.47 -24.26 27.85
CA SER A 223 11.12 -23.21 28.81
C SER A 223 9.97 -22.34 28.29
N HIS A 224 10.02 -21.93 27.01
CA HIS A 224 8.94 -21.18 26.36
C HIS A 224 7.63 -21.96 26.33
N GLN A 225 7.69 -23.30 26.20
CA GLN A 225 6.50 -24.16 26.24
C GLN A 225 5.89 -24.29 27.65
N LYS A 226 6.69 -24.13 28.69
CA LYS A 226 6.22 -24.11 30.09
C LYS A 226 5.57 -22.77 30.41
N SER A 227 6.29 -21.67 30.17
CA SER A 227 5.81 -20.31 30.45
C SER A 227 6.67 -19.26 29.76
N LEU A 228 6.05 -18.15 29.39
CA LEU A 228 6.71 -16.91 28.97
C LEU A 228 6.35 -15.80 29.95
N VAL A 229 7.36 -15.06 30.41
CA VAL A 229 7.16 -13.92 31.30
C VAL A 229 6.76 -12.72 30.45
N PHE A 230 5.53 -12.23 30.64
CA PHE A 230 4.96 -11.17 29.79
C PHE A 230 5.80 -9.89 29.83
N GLU A 231 6.28 -9.49 31.00
CA GLU A 231 7.00 -8.24 31.24
C GLU A 231 8.38 -8.21 30.57
N GLU A 232 8.97 -9.39 30.32
CA GLU A 232 10.26 -9.51 29.63
C GLU A 232 10.11 -9.36 28.11
N LEU A 233 8.90 -9.55 27.57
CA LEU A 233 8.65 -9.47 26.14
C LEU A 233 8.81 -8.04 25.60
N PRO A 234 9.37 -7.90 24.38
CA PRO A 234 9.40 -6.63 23.66
C PRO A 234 8.03 -5.97 23.61
N ARG A 235 8.00 -4.63 23.69
CA ARG A 235 6.74 -3.87 23.77
C ARG A 235 5.78 -4.17 22.62
N THR A 236 6.26 -4.29 21.39
CA THR A 236 5.43 -4.64 20.22
C THR A 236 4.80 -6.04 20.36
N ILE A 237 5.50 -7.00 20.97
CA ILE A 237 4.95 -8.34 21.24
C ILE A 237 3.91 -8.27 22.37
N ARG A 238 4.17 -7.49 23.43
CA ARG A 238 3.21 -7.28 24.53
C ARG A 238 1.91 -6.65 24.04
N ASP A 239 2.02 -5.60 23.24
CA ASP A 239 0.89 -4.91 22.63
C ASP A 239 0.06 -5.88 21.76
N ALA A 240 0.71 -6.73 20.96
CA ALA A 240 0.01 -7.75 20.16
C ALA A 240 -0.73 -8.78 21.02
N ILE A 241 -0.16 -9.20 22.15
CA ILE A 241 -0.83 -10.10 23.10
C ILE A 241 -2.05 -9.42 23.72
N ILE A 242 -1.95 -8.14 24.10
CA ILE A 242 -3.07 -7.35 24.65
C ILE A 242 -4.21 -7.30 23.64
N VAL A 243 -3.94 -6.87 22.40
CA VAL A 243 -4.96 -6.77 21.35
C VAL A 243 -5.59 -8.12 21.06
N THR A 244 -4.79 -9.18 20.97
CA THR A 244 -5.30 -10.54 20.72
C THR A 244 -6.30 -10.96 21.81
N ARG A 245 -6.01 -10.67 23.07
CA ARG A 245 -6.89 -10.96 24.20
C ARG A 245 -8.17 -10.11 24.19
N GLU A 246 -8.05 -8.81 23.91
CA GLU A 246 -9.20 -7.90 23.84
C GLU A 246 -10.19 -8.29 22.74
N LEU A 247 -9.69 -8.83 21.63
CA LEU A 247 -10.52 -9.37 20.55
C LEU A 247 -11.08 -10.77 20.85
N GLY A 248 -10.79 -11.34 22.03
CA GLY A 248 -11.27 -12.66 22.42
C GLY A 248 -10.58 -13.84 21.71
N ILE A 249 -9.45 -13.60 21.04
CA ILE A 249 -8.72 -14.63 20.31
C ILE A 249 -7.73 -15.32 21.27
N ARG A 250 -7.66 -16.65 21.22
CA ARG A 250 -6.81 -17.43 22.14
C ARG A 250 -5.37 -17.58 21.67
N TYR A 251 -5.15 -17.70 20.37
CA TYR A 251 -3.85 -18.05 19.82
C TYR A 251 -3.26 -16.90 19.01
N LEU A 252 -1.96 -16.66 19.18
CA LEU A 252 -1.21 -15.64 18.44
C LEU A 252 0.04 -16.27 17.81
N TRP A 253 0.23 -16.07 16.51
CA TRP A 253 1.44 -16.45 15.82
C TRP A 253 2.41 -15.27 15.69
N ILE A 254 3.66 -15.47 16.10
CA ILE A 254 4.74 -14.48 16.01
C ILE A 254 6.00 -15.23 15.54
N ASP A 255 6.57 -14.81 14.42
CA ASP A 255 7.75 -15.41 13.79
C ASP A 255 8.92 -15.69 14.77
N ALA A 256 9.27 -14.71 15.60
CA ALA A 256 10.36 -14.77 16.55
C ALA A 256 10.19 -15.87 17.61
N LEU A 257 8.95 -16.20 17.97
CA LEU A 257 8.63 -17.15 19.04
C LEU A 257 8.09 -18.48 18.53
N CYS A 258 7.45 -18.50 17.37
CA CYS A 258 6.83 -19.69 16.79
C CYS A 258 7.76 -20.46 15.85
N ILE A 259 8.89 -19.87 15.45
CA ILE A 259 9.94 -20.50 14.66
C ILE A 259 11.19 -20.66 15.52
N ILE A 260 11.85 -21.82 15.42
CA ILE A 260 13.11 -22.08 16.13
C ILE A 260 14.25 -21.40 15.37
N GLN A 261 14.74 -20.28 15.89
CA GLN A 261 15.58 -19.34 15.14
C GLN A 261 17.01 -19.84 14.88
N ASP A 262 17.51 -20.79 15.64
CA ASP A 262 18.84 -21.40 15.45
C ASP A 262 18.81 -22.72 14.66
N SER A 263 17.63 -23.16 14.19
CA SER A 263 17.44 -24.38 13.40
C SER A 263 17.13 -24.05 11.93
N LEU A 264 18.08 -24.30 11.03
CA LEU A 264 17.89 -24.09 9.58
C LEU A 264 16.76 -24.94 9.01
N GLU A 265 16.62 -26.18 9.49
CA GLU A 265 15.57 -27.10 9.07
C GLU A 265 14.17 -26.60 9.48
N ASP A 266 14.03 -26.12 10.72
CA ASP A 266 12.74 -25.62 11.21
C ASP A 266 12.38 -24.30 10.54
N LYS A 267 13.37 -23.39 10.39
CA LYS A 267 13.21 -22.16 9.61
C LYS A 267 12.73 -22.43 8.20
N GLY A 268 13.40 -23.32 7.46
CA GLY A 268 12.99 -23.68 6.10
C GLY A 268 11.53 -24.14 6.03
N ARG A 269 11.16 -25.10 6.89
CA ARG A 269 9.78 -25.63 6.95
C ARG A 269 8.73 -24.58 7.30
N GLU A 270 9.02 -23.67 8.23
CA GLU A 270 8.05 -22.66 8.64
C GLU A 270 7.97 -21.49 7.65
N LEU A 271 9.08 -21.13 6.99
CA LEU A 271 9.08 -20.16 5.89
C LEU A 271 8.26 -20.66 4.70
N ASP A 272 8.38 -21.94 4.33
CA ASP A 272 7.55 -22.57 3.29
C ASP A 272 6.05 -22.53 3.64
N LYS A 273 5.70 -22.48 4.92
CA LYS A 273 4.32 -22.38 5.41
C LYS A 273 3.85 -20.94 5.63
N MET A 274 4.72 -19.93 5.61
CA MET A 274 4.35 -18.54 5.95
C MET A 274 3.13 -18.07 5.18
N GLY A 275 3.07 -18.34 3.87
CA GLY A 275 1.92 -17.96 3.07
C GLY A 275 0.60 -18.54 3.60
N GLY A 276 0.60 -19.81 4.00
CA GLY A 276 -0.53 -20.47 4.63
C GLY A 276 -0.84 -19.95 6.04
N ILE A 277 0.18 -19.55 6.80
CA ILE A 277 0.01 -18.99 8.15
C ILE A 277 -0.74 -17.67 8.10
N TYR A 278 -0.39 -16.75 7.21
CA TYR A 278 -1.14 -15.49 7.09
C TYR A 278 -2.49 -15.70 6.39
N LYS A 279 -2.57 -16.61 5.40
CA LYS A 279 -3.82 -16.95 4.71
C LYS A 279 -4.90 -17.53 5.59
N ASN A 280 -4.53 -18.39 6.53
CA ASN A 280 -5.48 -19.07 7.39
C ASN A 280 -5.70 -18.34 8.72
N ALA A 281 -5.00 -17.24 8.99
CA ALA A 281 -5.19 -16.43 10.18
C ALA A 281 -6.60 -15.85 10.20
N PHE A 282 -7.21 -15.83 11.38
CA PHE A 282 -8.51 -15.21 11.59
C PHE A 282 -8.42 -13.69 11.38
N LEU A 283 -7.32 -13.12 11.87
CA LEU A 283 -6.94 -11.71 11.74
C LEU A 283 -5.41 -11.60 11.74
N THR A 284 -4.87 -10.66 10.97
CA THR A 284 -3.47 -10.25 11.11
C THR A 284 -3.39 -8.86 11.73
N ILE A 285 -2.66 -8.73 12.84
CA ILE A 285 -2.36 -7.47 13.50
C ILE A 285 -1.09 -6.91 12.85
N SER A 286 -1.19 -5.70 12.30
CA SER A 286 -0.06 -5.00 11.68
C SER A 286 0.39 -3.84 12.57
N ALA A 287 1.60 -3.95 13.12
CA ALA A 287 2.24 -2.92 13.93
C ALA A 287 2.93 -1.87 13.04
N SER A 288 2.16 -1.22 12.16
CA SER A 288 2.69 -0.38 11.09
C SER A 288 3.36 0.92 11.58
N SER A 289 2.99 1.43 12.75
CA SER A 289 3.61 2.60 13.38
C SER A 289 4.93 2.29 14.11
N ALA A 290 5.26 1.01 14.31
CA ALA A 290 6.47 0.58 15.00
C ALA A 290 7.58 0.26 14.00
N ALA A 291 8.73 0.94 14.12
CA ALA A 291 9.92 0.66 13.33
C ALA A 291 10.74 -0.50 13.93
N SER A 292 10.52 -0.84 15.21
CA SER A 292 11.19 -1.91 15.93
C SER A 292 10.27 -2.69 16.87
N CYS A 293 10.75 -3.83 17.35
CA CYS A 293 10.06 -4.64 18.37
C CYS A 293 9.94 -3.94 19.74
N LYS A 294 10.70 -2.87 19.97
CA LYS A 294 10.77 -2.16 21.25
C LYS A 294 9.80 -0.98 21.34
N ASP A 295 9.30 -0.50 20.20
CA ASP A 295 8.56 0.76 20.14
C ASP A 295 7.17 0.64 20.75
N GLY A 296 6.49 -0.50 20.53
CA GLY A 296 5.06 -0.64 20.76
C GLY A 296 4.23 0.08 19.68
N PHE A 297 2.94 -0.19 19.66
CA PHE A 297 2.00 0.41 18.71
C PHE A 297 0.67 0.89 19.32
N LEU A 298 0.43 0.69 20.63
CA LEU A 298 -0.79 1.12 21.33
C LEU A 298 -0.75 2.55 21.90
N GLN A 299 0.39 3.24 21.80
CA GLN A 299 0.53 4.63 22.22
C GLN A 299 -0.40 5.58 21.44
N THR A 300 -0.88 6.65 22.08
CA THR A 300 -1.63 7.72 21.40
C THR A 300 -0.84 8.30 20.23
N ARG A 301 -1.50 8.52 19.10
CA ARG A 301 -0.92 9.21 17.94
C ARG A 301 -0.91 10.70 18.23
N ILE A 302 0.27 11.29 18.32
CA ILE A 302 0.42 12.73 18.53
C ILE A 302 1.02 13.27 17.23
N PRO A 303 0.23 13.93 16.37
CA PRO A 303 0.79 14.59 15.21
C PRO A 303 1.77 15.66 15.67
N ASP A 304 2.92 15.80 14.99
CA ASP A 304 3.91 16.85 15.28
C ASP A 304 3.27 18.26 15.26
N HIS A 305 2.26 18.42 14.40
CA HIS A 305 1.42 19.60 14.29
C HIS A 305 -0.04 19.15 14.42
N PRO A 306 -0.59 19.08 15.65
CA PRO A 306 -1.96 18.62 15.84
C PRO A 306 -2.92 19.53 15.09
N PRO A 307 -3.89 18.97 14.35
CA PRO A 307 -4.83 19.78 13.61
C PRO A 307 -5.68 20.59 14.59
N GLU A 308 -6.02 21.81 14.20
CA GLU A 308 -6.91 22.64 15.00
C GLU A 308 -8.35 22.19 14.78
N ARG A 309 -9.02 21.79 15.88
CA ARG A 309 -10.43 21.38 15.88
C ARG A 309 -11.32 22.46 16.49
N PHE A 310 -12.45 22.70 15.85
CA PHE A 310 -13.47 23.64 16.30
C PHE A 310 -14.83 22.96 16.30
N LEU A 311 -15.48 22.92 17.47
CA LEU A 311 -16.86 22.46 17.59
C LEU A 311 -17.80 23.62 17.31
N LEU A 312 -18.69 23.44 16.35
CA LEU A 312 -19.61 24.44 15.86
C LEU A 312 -21.05 23.94 16.01
N PRO A 313 -22.01 24.80 16.40
CA PRO A 313 -23.42 24.43 16.32
C PRO A 313 -23.79 24.19 14.87
N PHE A 314 -24.54 23.12 14.61
CA PHE A 314 -24.99 22.73 13.29
C PHE A 314 -26.50 22.52 13.33
N ARG A 315 -27.22 23.25 12.49
CA ARG A 315 -28.64 22.97 12.30
C ARG A 315 -28.76 21.90 11.20
N CYS A 316 -29.39 20.78 11.49
CA CYS A 316 -29.61 19.72 10.53
C CYS A 316 -30.68 20.10 9.49
N PRO A 317 -30.71 19.44 8.31
CA PRO A 317 -31.77 19.62 7.31
C PRO A 317 -33.19 19.39 7.80
N ASP A 318 -33.37 18.57 8.84
CA ASP A 318 -34.65 18.34 9.52
C ASP A 318 -34.96 19.39 10.61
N GLU A 319 -34.21 20.48 10.64
CA GLU A 319 -34.26 21.58 11.62
C GLU A 319 -33.83 21.20 13.06
N THR A 320 -33.37 19.97 13.29
CA THR A 320 -32.79 19.59 14.59
C THR A 320 -31.46 20.32 14.83
N MET A 321 -31.14 20.61 16.09
CA MET A 321 -29.85 21.22 16.45
C MET A 321 -28.87 20.14 16.89
N GLY A 322 -27.81 19.97 16.11
CA GLY A 322 -26.63 19.17 16.42
C GLY A 322 -25.37 20.03 16.47
N SER A 323 -24.22 19.36 16.34
CA SER A 323 -22.90 19.98 16.31
C SER A 323 -22.00 19.31 15.29
N VAL A 324 -21.10 20.09 14.68
CA VAL A 324 -20.05 19.58 13.79
C VAL A 324 -18.68 19.99 14.28
N ILE A 325 -17.69 19.16 14.03
CA ILE A 325 -16.29 19.44 14.25
C ILE A 325 -15.68 19.81 12.91
N ILE A 326 -15.12 21.02 12.80
CA ILE A 326 -14.25 21.35 11.67
C ILE A 326 -12.80 21.20 12.10
N GLN A 327 -12.00 20.55 11.27
CA GLN A 327 -10.61 20.23 11.54
C GLN A 327 -9.74 20.84 10.44
N SER A 328 -8.70 21.60 10.78
CA SER A 328 -7.76 22.08 9.76
C SER A 328 -7.05 20.91 9.10
N GLU A 329 -6.88 20.95 7.77
CA GLU A 329 -6.08 19.95 7.06
C GLU A 329 -4.68 19.86 7.69
N VAL A 330 -4.25 18.64 7.97
CA VAL A 330 -2.86 18.38 8.38
C VAL A 330 -2.03 18.47 7.09
N ASP A 331 -0.95 19.24 7.10
CA ASP A 331 -0.01 19.27 5.96
C ASP A 331 0.56 17.86 5.75
N GLU A 332 -0.03 17.10 4.83
CA GLU A 332 0.33 15.72 4.51
C GLU A 332 1.58 15.68 3.62
N GLY A 333 2.62 16.45 3.96
CA GLY A 333 3.88 16.50 3.21
C GLY A 333 4.35 15.10 2.79
N ILE A 334 5.06 15.00 1.65
CA ILE A 334 5.40 13.74 0.93
C ILE A 334 5.49 12.54 1.88
N ARG A 335 4.38 11.80 2.00
CA ARG A 335 4.23 10.72 2.98
C ARG A 335 5.27 9.64 2.71
N THR A 336 6.12 9.38 3.70
CA THR A 336 7.04 8.24 3.64
C THR A 336 6.26 6.96 3.91
N LEU A 337 6.47 5.94 3.08
CA LEU A 337 5.92 4.60 3.34
C LEU A 337 6.30 4.15 4.77
N PRO A 338 5.37 3.55 5.54
CA PRO A 338 5.65 2.97 6.84
C PRO A 338 6.83 2.00 6.76
N ALA A 339 7.59 1.87 7.85
CA ALA A 339 8.76 0.99 7.88
C ALA A 339 8.43 -0.46 7.48
N ILE A 340 7.23 -0.92 7.86
CA ILE A 340 6.75 -2.27 7.54
C ILE A 340 6.55 -2.48 6.04
N ASP A 341 6.01 -1.49 5.32
CA ASP A 341 5.73 -1.60 3.88
C ASP A 341 6.99 -1.51 3.01
N LYS A 342 8.12 -1.09 3.60
CA LYS A 342 9.44 -1.14 2.95
C LYS A 342 10.06 -2.53 2.96
N ARG A 343 9.54 -3.50 3.72
CA ARG A 343 10.14 -4.85 3.84
C ARG A 343 9.52 -5.84 2.85
N GLY A 344 10.34 -6.67 2.21
CA GLY A 344 9.86 -7.65 1.22
C GLY A 344 8.96 -8.72 1.84
N TRP A 345 9.33 -9.27 2.99
CA TRP A 345 8.56 -10.32 3.67
C TRP A 345 7.14 -9.88 4.07
N THR A 346 6.96 -8.62 4.47
CA THR A 346 5.66 -8.08 4.88
C THR A 346 4.67 -7.95 3.73
N PHE A 347 5.15 -8.05 2.47
CA PHE A 347 4.28 -8.09 1.31
C PHE A 347 3.34 -9.29 1.37
N GLN A 348 3.87 -10.50 1.52
CA GLN A 348 3.03 -11.69 1.61
C GLN A 348 2.19 -11.69 2.90
N GLU A 349 2.72 -11.16 4.01
CA GLU A 349 1.99 -11.04 5.27
C GLU A 349 0.72 -10.22 5.07
N ARG A 350 0.82 -9.08 4.37
CA ARG A 350 -0.33 -8.28 3.97
C ARG A 350 -1.18 -9.03 2.95
N SER A 351 -0.63 -9.38 1.79
CA SER A 351 -1.36 -9.95 0.62
C SER A 351 -2.13 -11.21 0.87
N LEU A 352 -1.65 -12.04 1.78
CA LEU A 352 -2.30 -13.29 2.10
C LEU A 352 -3.19 -13.18 3.33
N SER A 353 -3.22 -12.06 4.06
CA SER A 353 -4.14 -11.94 5.20
C SER A 353 -5.57 -11.70 4.74
N PRO A 354 -6.57 -12.48 5.16
CA PRO A 354 -7.98 -12.20 4.83
C PRO A 354 -8.49 -10.91 5.45
N ARG A 355 -8.02 -10.61 6.67
CA ARG A 355 -8.35 -9.42 7.47
C ARG A 355 -7.09 -8.86 8.08
N LEU A 356 -6.94 -7.54 8.06
CA LEU A 356 -5.84 -6.82 8.68
C LEU A 356 -6.39 -5.79 9.65
N LEU A 357 -5.83 -5.75 10.86
CA LEU A 357 -6.02 -4.66 11.80
C LEU A 357 -4.70 -3.90 11.89
N ILE A 358 -4.67 -2.68 11.36
CA ILE A 358 -3.45 -1.91 11.13
C ILE A 358 -3.39 -0.78 12.13
N TYR A 359 -2.39 -0.84 13.01
CA TYR A 359 -2.03 0.25 13.89
C TYR A 359 -1.02 1.15 13.17
N GLY A 360 -1.53 2.02 12.30
CA GLY A 360 -0.75 2.96 11.48
C GLY A 360 -0.35 4.22 12.24
N GLU A 361 0.41 5.12 11.60
CA GLU A 361 0.79 6.41 12.17
C GLU A 361 -0.40 7.37 12.33
N GLN A 362 -1.39 7.27 11.43
CA GLN A 362 -2.55 8.16 11.39
C GLN A 362 -3.72 7.68 12.26
N GLY A 363 -3.71 6.43 12.74
CA GLY A 363 -4.81 5.86 13.49
C GLY A 363 -4.87 4.35 13.37
N LEU A 364 -6.06 3.81 13.68
CA LEU A 364 -6.39 2.41 13.56
C LEU A 364 -7.23 2.21 12.30
N SER A 365 -6.81 1.29 11.44
CA SER A 365 -7.60 0.88 10.27
C SER A 365 -7.81 -0.63 10.22
N PHE A 366 -8.86 -1.04 9.52
CA PHE A 366 -9.22 -2.41 9.28
C PHE A 366 -9.44 -2.62 7.78
N GLU A 367 -8.72 -3.58 7.21
CA GLU A 367 -8.81 -3.92 5.80
C GLU A 367 -9.21 -5.39 5.63
N CYS A 368 -10.31 -5.65 4.94
CA CYS A 368 -10.70 -6.99 4.52
C CYS A 368 -10.78 -7.09 2.99
N GLN A 369 -11.41 -8.15 2.47
CA GLN A 369 -11.53 -8.36 1.01
C GLN A 369 -12.75 -7.67 0.38
N THR A 370 -13.52 -6.93 1.20
CA THR A 370 -14.74 -6.24 0.79
C THR A 370 -14.67 -4.74 1.07
N GLU A 371 -14.19 -4.36 2.26
CA GLU A 371 -14.22 -2.98 2.77
C GLU A 371 -12.95 -2.63 3.53
N GLU A 372 -12.67 -1.33 3.58
CA GLU A 372 -11.71 -0.69 4.48
C GLU A 372 -12.48 0.21 5.47
N LYS A 373 -12.09 0.17 6.74
CA LYS A 373 -12.64 1.00 7.82
C LYS A 373 -11.50 1.68 8.58
N THR A 374 -11.73 2.88 9.07
CA THR A 374 -10.79 3.59 9.96
C THR A 374 -11.52 4.04 11.22
N ASN A 375 -10.79 4.31 12.31
CA ASN A 375 -11.35 4.86 13.54
C ASN A 375 -11.62 6.38 13.42
N GLY A 376 -12.20 6.80 12.29
CA GLY A 376 -12.43 8.19 11.92
C GLY A 376 -11.31 8.79 11.06
N GLY A 377 -11.46 10.08 10.71
CA GLY A 377 -10.56 10.79 9.80
C GLY A 377 -10.77 10.43 8.33
N ARG A 378 -9.93 10.97 7.45
CA ARG A 378 -9.89 10.49 6.06
C ARG A 378 -9.30 9.08 6.04
N ALA A 379 -9.97 8.17 5.33
CA ALA A 379 -9.31 6.95 4.88
C ALA A 379 -8.02 7.37 4.15
N VAL A 380 -6.89 6.78 4.53
CA VAL A 380 -5.63 7.05 3.85
C VAL A 380 -5.81 6.49 2.45
N LYS A 381 -6.12 7.36 1.48
CA LYS A 381 -6.06 7.02 0.06
C LYS A 381 -4.59 6.76 -0.26
N TRP A 382 -4.12 5.54 0.01
CA TRP A 382 -3.02 4.98 -0.76
C TRP A 382 -3.44 5.11 -2.22
N LYS A 383 -2.51 5.47 -3.11
CA LYS A 383 -2.83 5.99 -4.44
C LYS A 383 -3.88 5.10 -5.13
N PRO A 384 -4.68 5.59 -6.09
CA PRO A 384 -5.70 4.77 -6.81
C PRO A 384 -5.20 3.42 -7.39
N TRP A 385 -3.89 3.25 -7.47
CA TRP A 385 -3.18 2.05 -7.95
C TRP A 385 -2.86 1.03 -6.83
N ASP A 386 -3.03 1.38 -5.56
CA ASP A 386 -2.60 0.63 -4.36
C ASP A 386 -3.72 -0.18 -3.69
N ASP A 387 -5.00 0.00 -4.05
CA ASP A 387 -6.09 -0.75 -3.43
C ASP A 387 -6.39 -2.07 -4.17
N TRP A 388 -5.36 -2.90 -4.30
CA TRP A 388 -5.46 -4.25 -4.87
C TRP A 388 -6.05 -5.26 -3.86
N ARG A 389 -6.22 -4.87 -2.59
CA ARG A 389 -6.86 -5.72 -1.59
C ARG A 389 -8.36 -5.79 -1.80
N ALA A 390 -9.02 -4.68 -2.10
CA ALA A 390 -10.38 -4.68 -2.60
C ALA A 390 -10.44 -5.45 -3.94
N ASN A 391 -10.97 -6.67 -3.93
CA ASN A 391 -10.97 -7.62 -5.05
C ASN A 391 -9.63 -8.33 -5.34
N ASN A 392 -8.80 -8.53 -4.32
CA ASN A 392 -7.65 -9.43 -4.44
C ASN A 392 -8.11 -10.81 -4.98
N PRO A 393 -7.62 -11.24 -6.16
CA PRO A 393 -8.12 -12.47 -6.79
C PRO A 393 -7.87 -13.73 -5.97
N ILE A 394 -6.94 -13.70 -5.02
CA ILE A 394 -6.65 -14.82 -4.11
C ILE A 394 -7.87 -15.22 -3.27
N PHE A 395 -8.74 -14.26 -2.95
CA PHE A 395 -9.93 -14.46 -2.12
C PHE A 395 -11.24 -14.44 -2.89
N THR A 396 -11.20 -14.11 -4.17
CA THR A 396 -12.36 -14.24 -5.05
C THR A 396 -12.37 -15.62 -5.72
N LYS A 397 -13.49 -15.97 -6.35
CA LYS A 397 -13.62 -17.19 -7.16
C LYS A 397 -13.67 -16.79 -8.64
N PRO A 398 -12.53 -16.40 -9.25
CA PRO A 398 -12.50 -16.04 -10.66
C PRO A 398 -12.86 -17.25 -11.52
N ASP A 399 -13.64 -17.02 -12.58
CA ASP A 399 -13.94 -18.05 -13.56
C ASP A 399 -12.75 -18.23 -14.50
N THR A 400 -11.90 -19.22 -14.21
CA THR A 400 -10.69 -19.50 -14.99
C THR A 400 -10.98 -20.10 -16.38
N SER A 401 -12.24 -20.34 -16.74
CA SER A 401 -12.61 -20.72 -18.11
C SER A 401 -12.81 -19.50 -19.03
N ASN A 402 -12.90 -18.30 -18.45
CA ASN A 402 -13.07 -17.04 -19.17
C ASN A 402 -11.70 -16.39 -19.45
N GLU A 403 -11.36 -16.21 -20.72
CA GLU A 403 -10.08 -15.59 -21.14
C GLU A 403 -9.89 -14.17 -20.56
N GLY A 404 -10.94 -13.35 -20.52
CA GLY A 404 -10.88 -12.01 -19.95
C GLY A 404 -10.63 -11.99 -18.43
N GLU A 405 -11.03 -13.03 -17.70
CA GLU A 405 -10.67 -13.19 -16.29
C GLU A 405 -9.22 -13.66 -16.11
N ILE A 406 -8.72 -14.53 -17.00
CA ILE A 406 -7.30 -14.90 -17.02
C ILE A 406 -6.41 -13.66 -17.25
N GLU A 407 -6.78 -12.78 -18.18
CA GLU A 407 -6.05 -11.52 -18.40
C GLU A 407 -6.07 -10.60 -17.16
N LYS A 408 -7.19 -10.55 -16.42
CA LYS A 408 -7.26 -9.80 -15.15
C LYS A 408 -6.34 -10.42 -14.10
N LEU A 409 -6.27 -11.74 -14.03
CA LEU A 409 -5.36 -12.47 -13.14
C LEU A 409 -3.88 -12.22 -13.48
N GLN A 410 -3.51 -12.26 -14.76
CA GLN A 410 -2.16 -11.92 -15.21
C GLN A 410 -1.79 -10.49 -14.82
N ARG A 411 -2.70 -9.53 -15.04
CA ARG A 411 -2.52 -8.14 -14.60
C ARG A 411 -2.33 -8.04 -13.10
N ALA A 412 -3.18 -8.71 -12.31
CA ALA A 412 -3.08 -8.72 -10.86
C ALA A 412 -1.74 -9.28 -10.36
N TRP A 413 -1.25 -10.39 -10.95
CA TRP A 413 0.09 -10.91 -10.66
C TRP A 413 1.17 -9.86 -10.91
N CYS A 414 1.13 -9.18 -12.06
CA CYS A 414 2.08 -8.13 -12.37
C CYS A 414 2.01 -6.97 -11.37
N PHE A 415 0.83 -6.47 -11.01
CA PHE A 415 0.67 -5.46 -9.94
C PHE A 415 1.31 -5.90 -8.62
N MET A 416 1.10 -7.15 -8.22
CA MET A 416 1.71 -7.70 -7.01
C MET A 416 3.23 -7.76 -7.08
N VAL A 417 3.79 -8.19 -8.22
CA VAL A 417 5.24 -8.21 -8.44
C VAL A 417 5.84 -6.80 -8.36
N GLU A 418 5.20 -5.79 -8.95
CA GLU A 418 5.71 -4.42 -8.92
C GLU A 418 5.76 -3.85 -7.49
N ASN A 419 4.67 -4.02 -6.73
CA ASN A 419 4.62 -3.58 -5.34
C ASN A 419 5.65 -4.32 -4.46
N TYR A 420 5.83 -5.62 -4.70
CA TYR A 420 6.82 -6.43 -3.99
C TYR A 420 8.27 -6.03 -4.36
N ALA A 421 8.55 -5.85 -5.65
CA ALA A 421 9.91 -5.62 -6.15
C ALA A 421 10.52 -4.32 -5.60
N SER A 422 9.68 -3.29 -5.38
CA SER A 422 10.09 -2.02 -4.77
C SER A 422 10.46 -2.09 -3.28
N ARG A 423 10.23 -3.23 -2.62
CA ARG A 423 10.55 -3.43 -1.21
C ARG A 423 11.96 -3.96 -1.01
N SER A 424 12.54 -3.65 0.14
CA SER A 424 13.88 -4.07 0.55
C SER A 424 13.86 -5.41 1.28
N LEU A 425 14.90 -6.22 1.06
CA LEU A 425 15.15 -7.46 1.80
C LEU A 425 16.45 -7.34 2.57
N THR A 426 16.48 -7.94 3.77
CA THR A 426 17.72 -8.08 4.55
C THR A 426 18.69 -9.05 3.87
N PHE A 427 18.14 -10.13 3.31
CA PHE A 427 18.88 -11.17 2.60
C PHE A 427 18.44 -11.14 1.13
N PRO A 428 19.27 -10.61 0.20
CA PRO A 428 18.91 -10.47 -1.21
C PRO A 428 18.46 -11.78 -1.88
N GLU A 429 18.95 -12.92 -1.42
CA GLU A 429 18.64 -14.25 -1.91
C GLU A 429 17.21 -14.72 -1.59
N ASP A 430 16.50 -14.05 -0.68
CA ASP A 430 15.10 -14.36 -0.33
C ASP A 430 14.09 -13.80 -1.35
N LYS A 431 14.53 -13.18 -2.45
CA LYS A 431 13.65 -12.47 -3.40
C LYS A 431 12.51 -13.32 -3.98
N LEU A 432 12.74 -14.60 -4.23
CA LEU A 432 11.67 -15.50 -4.71
C LEU A 432 10.91 -16.13 -3.54
N THR A 433 11.62 -16.55 -2.49
CA THR A 433 11.01 -17.18 -1.31
C THR A 433 10.01 -16.26 -0.61
N ALA A 434 10.29 -14.96 -0.51
CA ALA A 434 9.44 -14.01 0.19
C ALA A 434 8.13 -13.63 -0.54
N ILE A 435 7.98 -14.01 -1.82
CA ILE A 435 6.71 -13.90 -2.58
C ILE A 435 6.08 -15.28 -2.87
N SER A 436 6.78 -16.37 -2.54
CA SER A 436 6.41 -17.76 -2.89
C SER A 436 4.98 -18.14 -2.46
N GLY A 437 4.53 -17.67 -1.30
CA GLY A 437 3.16 -17.89 -0.82
C GLY A 437 2.10 -17.31 -1.76
N VAL A 438 2.35 -16.10 -2.27
CA VAL A 438 1.47 -15.44 -3.26
C VAL A 438 1.52 -16.18 -4.59
N ALA A 439 2.72 -16.56 -5.05
CA ALA A 439 2.87 -17.37 -6.26
C ALA A 439 2.12 -18.72 -6.17
N GLY A 440 2.17 -19.37 -5.01
CA GLY A 440 1.45 -20.62 -4.72
C GLY A 440 -0.07 -20.48 -4.81
N GLU A 441 -0.62 -19.31 -4.50
CA GLU A 441 -2.04 -19.02 -4.67
C GLU A 441 -2.41 -18.78 -6.14
N PHE A 442 -1.61 -18.02 -6.87
CA PHE A 442 -1.82 -17.81 -8.31
C PHE A 442 -1.69 -19.09 -9.13
N LYS A 443 -0.84 -20.02 -8.70
CA LYS A 443 -0.68 -21.34 -9.33
C LYS A 443 -2.00 -22.12 -9.42
N ARG A 444 -2.93 -21.87 -8.48
CA ARG A 444 -4.24 -22.53 -8.46
C ARG A 444 -5.15 -22.06 -9.59
N PHE A 445 -4.95 -20.83 -10.06
CA PHE A 445 -5.69 -20.23 -11.17
C PHE A 445 -5.08 -20.61 -12.52
N PHE A 446 -3.75 -20.59 -12.62
CA PHE A 446 -3.01 -20.99 -13.82
C PHE A 446 -2.76 -22.52 -13.82
N ARG A 447 -3.84 -23.31 -13.79
CA ARG A 447 -3.74 -24.77 -13.68
C ARG A 447 -2.92 -25.37 -14.82
N GLY A 448 -1.92 -26.17 -14.48
CA GLY A 448 -1.03 -26.80 -15.45
C GLY A 448 0.09 -25.88 -15.94
N ASP A 449 0.09 -24.61 -15.56
CA ASP A 449 1.22 -23.71 -15.82
C ASP A 449 2.35 -23.93 -14.81
N GLU A 450 3.56 -23.65 -15.27
CA GLU A 450 4.79 -23.81 -14.51
C GLU A 450 5.32 -22.42 -14.13
N TYR A 451 5.52 -22.19 -12.84
CA TYR A 451 6.22 -21.01 -12.37
C TYR A 451 7.70 -21.11 -12.74
N MET A 452 8.31 -20.05 -13.23
CA MET A 452 9.66 -20.02 -13.77
C MET A 452 10.41 -18.82 -13.20
N ALA A 453 11.03 -19.01 -12.04
CA ALA A 453 11.87 -18.02 -11.36
C ALA A 453 11.24 -16.60 -11.33
N GLY A 454 9.95 -16.46 -10.98
CA GLY A 454 9.26 -15.16 -10.97
C GLY A 454 8.24 -14.96 -12.09
N LEU A 455 8.33 -15.73 -13.18
CA LEU A 455 7.43 -15.67 -14.34
C LEU A 455 6.57 -16.94 -14.44
N TRP A 456 5.65 -16.99 -15.41
CA TRP A 456 4.81 -18.15 -15.68
C TRP A 456 5.04 -18.62 -17.12
N LYS A 457 5.22 -19.93 -17.33
CA LYS A 457 5.62 -20.49 -18.62
C LYS A 457 4.59 -20.23 -19.71
N GLY A 458 3.30 -20.35 -19.41
CA GLY A 458 2.18 -20.22 -20.35
C GLY A 458 2.04 -18.81 -20.95
N TRP A 459 2.58 -17.81 -20.29
CA TRP A 459 2.56 -16.41 -20.74
C TRP A 459 3.91 -15.72 -20.50
N ILE A 460 5.00 -16.49 -20.69
CA ILE A 460 6.34 -16.01 -20.38
C ILE A 460 6.74 -14.82 -21.27
N LEU A 461 6.25 -14.76 -22.51
CA LEU A 461 6.57 -13.69 -23.45
C LEU A 461 6.00 -12.34 -22.98
N GLU A 462 4.77 -12.34 -22.45
CA GLU A 462 4.15 -11.20 -21.78
C GLU A 462 4.94 -10.82 -20.52
N GLY A 463 5.31 -11.85 -19.75
CA GLY A 463 6.08 -11.72 -18.51
C GLY A 463 7.47 -11.08 -18.69
N LEU A 464 8.11 -11.25 -19.86
CA LEU A 464 9.42 -10.64 -20.15
C LEU A 464 9.37 -9.12 -20.36
N GLY A 465 8.17 -8.53 -20.50
CA GLY A 465 7.96 -7.10 -20.74
C GLY A 465 8.19 -6.19 -19.53
N TRP A 466 8.76 -6.71 -18.43
CA TRP A 466 9.14 -5.91 -17.27
C TRP A 466 10.34 -5.00 -17.60
N PHE A 467 10.46 -3.87 -16.92
CA PHE A 467 11.65 -3.01 -16.92
C PHE A 467 11.78 -2.25 -15.60
N VAL A 468 12.96 -1.71 -15.30
CA VAL A 468 13.17 -0.88 -14.10
C VAL A 468 12.70 0.55 -14.39
N ASN A 469 11.71 1.02 -13.62
CA ASN A 469 11.23 2.38 -13.71
C ASN A 469 12.17 3.33 -12.97
N THR A 470 12.78 4.25 -13.70
CA THR A 470 13.61 5.32 -13.13
C THR A 470 12.85 6.64 -12.99
N LEU A 471 11.59 6.71 -13.44
CA LEU A 471 10.75 7.89 -13.30
C LEU A 471 10.30 7.97 -11.83
N GLY A 472 10.92 8.85 -11.05
CA GLY A 472 10.68 9.01 -9.62
C GLY A 472 11.96 9.30 -8.85
N ASP A 473 12.44 8.35 -8.05
CA ASP A 473 13.67 8.49 -7.26
C ASP A 473 14.96 8.44 -8.09
N GLY A 474 14.86 8.07 -9.38
CA GLY A 474 15.97 7.99 -10.32
C GLY A 474 16.99 6.89 -9.99
N ARG A 475 16.68 5.97 -9.06
CA ARG A 475 17.65 5.01 -8.55
C ARG A 475 17.60 3.71 -9.33
N ILE A 476 18.73 3.39 -9.94
CA ILE A 476 19.02 2.06 -10.45
C ILE A 476 20.02 1.43 -9.48
N TYR A 477 19.80 0.16 -9.12
CA TYR A 477 20.67 -0.55 -8.18
C TYR A 477 21.63 -1.47 -8.94
N PRO A 478 22.82 -1.80 -8.39
CA PRO A 478 23.65 -2.86 -8.94
C PRO A 478 22.93 -4.21 -8.78
N ARG A 479 23.22 -5.18 -9.67
CA ARG A 479 22.78 -6.56 -9.44
C ARG A 479 23.43 -7.11 -8.15
N PRO A 480 22.75 -8.01 -7.43
CA PRO A 480 23.35 -8.70 -6.30
C PRO A 480 24.67 -9.38 -6.67
N LYS A 481 25.63 -9.40 -5.75
CA LYS A 481 26.93 -10.05 -5.97
C LYS A 481 26.80 -11.57 -6.11
N GLU A 482 25.87 -12.15 -5.36
CA GLU A 482 25.57 -13.59 -5.39
C GLU A 482 24.40 -13.87 -6.34
N TYR A 483 24.46 -15.02 -7.01
CA TYR A 483 23.37 -15.44 -7.89
C TYR A 483 22.09 -15.68 -7.09
N ARG A 484 20.98 -15.09 -7.54
CA ARG A 484 19.65 -15.34 -6.96
C ARG A 484 18.55 -15.64 -7.96
N ALA A 485 18.72 -15.23 -9.22
CA ALA A 485 17.75 -15.45 -10.30
C ALA A 485 18.40 -15.26 -11.68
N PRO A 486 17.88 -15.92 -12.74
CA PRO A 486 18.29 -15.72 -14.13
C PRO A 486 18.10 -14.27 -14.60
N SER A 487 18.91 -13.77 -15.54
CA SER A 487 18.85 -12.34 -15.90
C SER A 487 17.53 -11.92 -16.57
N TRP A 488 16.81 -12.86 -17.18
CA TRP A 488 15.49 -12.63 -17.76
C TRP A 488 14.36 -12.51 -16.71
N SER A 489 14.61 -12.90 -15.46
CA SER A 489 13.68 -12.74 -14.35
C SER A 489 13.76 -11.35 -13.75
N TRP A 490 12.61 -10.76 -13.40
CA TRP A 490 12.53 -9.52 -12.63
C TRP A 490 13.19 -9.66 -11.25
N ALA A 491 13.29 -10.88 -10.71
CA ALA A 491 13.93 -11.13 -9.42
C ALA A 491 15.45 -10.98 -9.48
N SER A 492 16.05 -10.84 -10.68
CA SER A 492 17.50 -10.64 -10.84
C SER A 492 18.00 -9.22 -10.54
N VAL A 493 17.09 -8.28 -10.25
CA VAL A 493 17.39 -6.87 -9.99
C VAL A 493 16.70 -6.36 -8.72
N ASP A 494 17.25 -5.31 -8.13
CA ASP A 494 16.59 -4.55 -7.06
C ASP A 494 16.08 -3.21 -7.61
N GLY A 495 14.97 -2.72 -7.06
CA GLY A 495 14.36 -1.45 -7.45
C GLY A 495 12.91 -1.59 -7.91
N ASN A 496 12.38 -0.50 -8.46
CA ASN A 496 11.00 -0.43 -8.92
C ASN A 496 10.86 -1.09 -10.30
N VAL A 497 10.44 -2.36 -10.33
CA VAL A 497 10.10 -3.06 -11.57
C VAL A 497 8.67 -2.70 -11.97
N ILE A 498 8.43 -2.43 -13.25
CA ILE A 498 7.09 -2.24 -13.84
C ILE A 498 6.92 -3.03 -15.14
N TYR A 499 5.68 -3.39 -15.48
CA TYR A 499 5.35 -4.07 -16.72
C TYR A 499 4.82 -3.12 -17.80
N ALA A 500 5.43 -3.16 -18.98
CA ALA A 500 5.15 -2.19 -20.06
C ALA A 500 3.71 -2.19 -20.59
N PHE A 501 2.98 -3.31 -20.49
CA PHE A 501 1.60 -3.41 -21.00
C PHE A 501 0.59 -2.56 -20.22
N LYS A 502 0.92 -2.07 -19.02
CA LYS A 502 0.03 -1.24 -18.19
C LYS A 502 -0.30 0.12 -18.78
N TYR A 503 0.56 0.63 -19.66
CA TYR A 503 0.47 2.00 -20.16
C TYR A 503 -0.22 2.11 -21.52
N ASP A 504 -0.87 1.04 -22.00
CA ASP A 504 -1.59 0.97 -23.29
C ASP A 504 -0.83 1.68 -24.44
N MET A 505 0.45 1.34 -24.52
CA MET A 505 1.48 2.07 -25.26
C MET A 505 1.59 1.65 -26.75
N GLY A 506 0.49 1.21 -27.37
CA GLY A 506 0.40 0.82 -28.79
C GLY A 506 0.11 -0.68 -29.03
N PRO A 507 -0.06 -1.12 -30.30
CA PRO A 507 -0.75 -2.35 -30.66
C PRO A 507 -0.22 -3.60 -29.95
N SER A 508 -1.17 -4.39 -29.47
CA SER A 508 -1.08 -5.50 -28.52
C SER A 508 -0.42 -6.79 -29.04
N SER A 509 0.05 -6.82 -30.28
CA SER A 509 0.65 -8.03 -30.87
C SER A 509 2.14 -8.18 -30.53
N PHE A 510 2.54 -9.43 -30.28
CA PHE A 510 3.94 -9.80 -30.24
C PHE A 510 4.63 -9.54 -31.57
N ALA A 511 5.95 -9.39 -31.52
CA ALA A 511 6.76 -9.29 -32.72
C ALA A 511 6.58 -10.54 -33.59
N GLU A 512 6.43 -10.34 -34.89
CA GLU A 512 6.36 -11.43 -35.85
C GLU A 512 7.62 -12.29 -35.77
N GLY A 513 7.45 -13.61 -35.64
CA GLY A 513 8.55 -14.57 -35.53
C GLY A 513 9.11 -14.76 -34.12
N LEU A 514 8.63 -14.03 -33.10
CA LEU A 514 8.97 -14.32 -31.71
C LEU A 514 8.27 -15.60 -31.23
N LYS A 515 9.03 -16.59 -30.76
CA LYS A 515 8.49 -17.83 -30.22
C LYS A 515 9.23 -18.27 -28.96
N PHE A 516 8.47 -18.82 -28.03
CA PHE A 516 9.01 -19.59 -26.92
C PHE A 516 9.49 -20.96 -27.41
N VAL A 517 10.72 -21.36 -27.05
CA VAL A 517 11.28 -22.67 -27.39
C VAL A 517 11.35 -23.57 -26.16
N SER A 518 12.04 -23.13 -25.10
CA SER A 518 12.13 -23.87 -23.84
C SER A 518 12.53 -22.99 -22.67
N CYS A 519 12.19 -23.40 -21.45
CA CYS A 519 12.69 -22.79 -20.21
C CYS A 519 13.03 -23.88 -19.21
N LYS A 520 14.17 -23.74 -18.51
CA LYS A 520 14.62 -24.62 -17.43
C LYS A 520 15.01 -23.76 -16.23
N VAL A 521 14.67 -24.20 -15.02
CA VAL A 521 15.02 -23.54 -13.76
C VAL A 521 15.36 -24.62 -12.73
N GLU A 522 16.44 -24.42 -11.96
CA GLU A 522 16.94 -25.40 -10.98
C GLU A 522 17.20 -24.73 -9.62
N PRO A 523 16.78 -25.32 -8.47
CA PRO A 523 15.74 -26.34 -8.29
C PRO A 523 14.32 -25.74 -8.38
N ALA A 524 13.30 -26.58 -8.15
CA ALA A 524 11.88 -26.29 -8.39
C ALA A 524 11.37 -24.91 -7.85
N PRO A 525 10.44 -24.26 -8.56
CA PRO A 525 10.61 -22.87 -8.97
C PRO A 525 10.03 -21.80 -8.04
N LEU A 526 9.27 -22.18 -7.00
CA LEU A 526 8.60 -21.21 -6.12
C LEU A 526 9.56 -20.55 -5.13
N ASN A 527 10.71 -21.19 -4.88
CA ASN A 527 11.69 -20.77 -3.88
C ASN A 527 13.01 -20.33 -4.56
N ARG A 528 14.11 -20.32 -3.81
CA ARG A 528 15.45 -19.97 -4.31
C ARG A 528 15.83 -20.84 -5.52
N VAL A 529 16.40 -20.18 -6.53
CA VAL A 529 16.91 -20.82 -7.75
C VAL A 529 18.44 -20.68 -7.80
N SER A 530 19.09 -21.72 -8.29
CA SER A 530 20.53 -21.83 -8.52
C SER A 530 20.94 -21.67 -9.98
N GLY A 531 19.97 -21.75 -10.91
CA GLY A 531 20.21 -21.60 -12.33
C GLY A 531 18.90 -21.47 -13.11
N GLY A 532 18.98 -20.90 -14.31
CA GLY A 532 17.87 -20.95 -15.24
C GLY A 532 18.28 -20.54 -16.65
N GLU A 533 17.59 -21.12 -17.61
CA GLU A 533 17.87 -21.00 -19.03
C GLU A 533 16.55 -20.75 -19.76
N LEU A 534 16.49 -19.67 -20.55
CA LEU A 534 15.35 -19.37 -21.41
C LEU A 534 15.82 -19.38 -22.87
N VAL A 535 15.18 -20.19 -23.70
CA VAL A 535 15.45 -20.27 -25.14
C VAL A 535 14.26 -19.70 -25.91
N LEU A 536 14.54 -18.72 -26.76
CA LEU A 536 13.58 -18.06 -27.62
C LEU A 536 14.03 -18.15 -29.08
N GLU A 537 13.09 -18.06 -30.00
CA GLU A 537 13.33 -17.71 -31.40
C GLU A 537 12.84 -16.29 -31.61
N GLY A 538 13.61 -15.41 -32.26
CA GLY A 538 13.13 -14.05 -32.54
C GLY A 538 14.13 -13.20 -33.32
N ARG A 539 13.68 -12.02 -33.78
CA ARG A 539 14.51 -11.06 -34.51
C ARG A 539 15.51 -10.39 -33.56
N LEU A 540 16.79 -10.53 -33.88
CA LEU A 540 17.89 -9.98 -33.08
C LEU A 540 18.68 -8.97 -33.90
N ARG A 541 18.92 -7.78 -33.33
CA ARG A 541 19.68 -6.71 -33.99
C ARG A 541 20.91 -6.30 -33.17
N PRO A 542 22.12 -6.42 -33.72
CA PRO A 542 23.32 -5.81 -33.14
C PRO A 542 23.19 -4.27 -33.12
N ALA A 543 23.60 -3.66 -32.00
CA ALA A 543 23.56 -2.22 -31.80
C ALA A 543 24.67 -1.76 -30.84
N LEU A 544 24.96 -0.46 -30.85
CA LEU A 544 25.78 0.24 -29.88
C LEU A 544 24.87 0.93 -28.86
N TRP A 545 25.11 0.69 -27.56
CA TRP A 545 24.36 1.31 -26.48
C TRP A 545 25.20 2.30 -25.69
N ASP A 546 24.87 3.59 -25.80
CA ASP A 546 25.43 4.61 -24.92
C ASP A 546 24.58 4.68 -23.64
N VAL A 547 25.11 4.09 -22.57
CA VAL A 547 24.43 4.00 -21.28
C VAL A 547 24.36 5.37 -20.57
N LYS A 548 25.22 6.34 -20.92
CA LYS A 548 25.16 7.69 -20.33
C LYS A 548 24.02 8.50 -20.92
N SER A 549 23.87 8.45 -22.24
CA SER A 549 22.78 9.15 -22.94
C SER A 549 21.51 8.32 -23.09
N LEU A 550 21.54 7.04 -22.71
CA LEU A 550 20.46 6.06 -22.86
C LEU A 550 19.98 5.92 -24.32
N ASN A 551 20.91 6.06 -25.28
CA ASN A 551 20.63 5.98 -26.70
C ASN A 551 21.14 4.68 -27.32
N LEU A 552 20.38 4.14 -28.26
CA LEU A 552 20.77 2.99 -29.08
C LEU A 552 21.00 3.41 -30.53
N THR A 553 22.12 2.98 -31.08
CA THR A 553 22.50 3.22 -32.47
C THR A 553 22.73 1.90 -33.17
N LYS A 554 22.16 1.71 -34.36
CA LYS A 554 22.45 0.52 -35.18
C LYS A 554 23.94 0.47 -35.53
N ILE A 555 24.48 -0.73 -35.70
CA ILE A 555 25.87 -0.89 -36.16
C ILE A 555 26.07 -0.30 -37.57
N ASP A 556 25.02 -0.24 -38.40
CA ASP A 556 25.03 0.38 -39.73
C ASP A 556 24.85 1.93 -39.72
N GLY A 557 24.77 2.55 -38.55
CA GLY A 557 24.90 4.00 -38.35
C GLY A 557 23.60 4.77 -38.09
N GLU A 558 22.42 4.16 -38.27
CA GLU A 558 21.15 4.84 -37.94
C GLU A 558 20.88 4.83 -36.43
N SER A 559 20.76 6.01 -35.83
CA SER A 559 20.35 6.14 -34.42
C SER A 559 18.84 6.02 -34.30
N ALA A 560 18.38 5.29 -33.30
CA ALA A 560 16.96 5.19 -32.99
C ALA A 560 16.64 6.05 -31.77
N ASP A 561 15.63 6.90 -31.88
CA ASP A 561 15.09 7.63 -30.72
C ASP A 561 14.36 6.63 -29.82
N CYS A 562 14.99 6.31 -28.69
CA CYS A 562 14.59 5.21 -27.81
C CYS A 562 14.58 5.60 -26.35
N TYR A 563 13.63 5.03 -25.62
CA TYR A 563 13.68 4.95 -24.17
C TYR A 563 14.35 3.62 -23.78
N THR A 564 15.48 3.66 -23.06
CA THR A 564 16.30 2.47 -22.77
C THR A 564 16.60 2.28 -21.28
N PRO A 565 15.59 1.99 -20.44
CA PRO A 565 15.81 1.69 -19.03
C PRO A 565 16.79 0.51 -18.85
N LEU A 566 17.83 0.78 -18.07
CA LEU A 566 18.86 -0.18 -17.67
C LEU A 566 18.33 -1.03 -16.51
N ASP A 567 18.56 -2.34 -16.55
CA ASP A 567 18.13 -3.27 -15.50
C ASP A 567 18.92 -3.04 -14.19
N ALA A 568 20.21 -2.70 -14.28
CA ALA A 568 21.08 -2.48 -13.13
C ALA A 568 22.29 -1.60 -13.45
N ILE A 569 22.75 -0.78 -12.49
CA ILE A 569 24.04 -0.09 -12.60
C ILE A 569 25.14 -1.12 -12.40
N GLU A 570 25.50 -1.82 -13.47
CA GLU A 570 26.78 -2.53 -13.51
C GLU A 570 27.90 -1.48 -13.38
N ASN A 571 29.15 -1.84 -13.08
CA ASN A 571 30.24 -0.85 -12.99
C ASN A 571 30.47 -0.19 -14.38
N VAL A 572 29.60 0.75 -14.77
CA VAL A 572 29.64 1.45 -16.06
C VAL A 572 30.64 2.59 -15.91
N THR A 573 31.91 2.22 -15.80
CA THR A 573 33.04 3.09 -16.12
C THR A 573 33.35 2.98 -17.61
N CYS A 574 32.32 2.98 -18.48
CA CYS A 574 32.53 2.88 -19.91
C CYS A 574 32.34 4.24 -20.54
N ASP A 575 33.45 4.91 -20.86
CA ASP A 575 33.45 6.13 -21.68
C ASP A 575 33.09 5.84 -23.15
N LYS A 576 32.82 4.58 -23.50
CA LYS A 576 32.48 4.12 -24.84
C LYS A 576 31.14 3.38 -24.85
N PRO A 577 30.36 3.49 -25.94
CA PRO A 577 29.16 2.66 -26.16
C PRO A 577 29.47 1.17 -26.07
N LEU A 578 28.51 0.38 -25.59
CA LEU A 578 28.60 -1.07 -25.45
C LEU A 578 28.02 -1.78 -26.68
N ASP A 579 28.67 -2.85 -27.14
CA ASP A 579 28.08 -3.78 -28.10
C ASP A 579 26.95 -4.57 -27.43
N VAL A 580 25.73 -4.41 -27.96
CA VAL A 580 24.53 -5.07 -27.47
C VAL A 580 23.74 -5.70 -28.61
N TRP A 581 22.81 -6.57 -28.25
CA TRP A 581 21.87 -7.22 -29.15
C TRP A 581 20.45 -6.93 -28.69
N CYS A 582 19.70 -6.21 -29.50
CA CYS A 582 18.30 -5.89 -29.23
C CYS A 582 17.42 -7.03 -29.74
N LEU A 583 16.71 -7.72 -28.84
CA LEU A 583 15.70 -8.72 -29.20
C LEU A 583 14.34 -8.03 -29.29
N GLN A 584 13.66 -8.14 -30.43
CA GLN A 584 12.31 -7.60 -30.62
C GLN A 584 11.28 -8.48 -29.90
N VAL A 585 10.61 -7.96 -28.87
CA VAL A 585 9.55 -8.69 -28.14
C VAL A 585 8.17 -8.28 -28.62
N ARG A 586 7.95 -6.98 -28.82
CA ARG A 586 6.77 -6.42 -29.49
C ARG A 586 7.21 -5.50 -30.61
N ARG A 587 6.24 -5.00 -31.38
CA ARG A 587 6.47 -4.17 -32.57
C ARG A 587 7.55 -3.08 -32.37
N ASN A 588 7.47 -2.31 -31.29
CA ASN A 588 8.39 -1.20 -31.00
C ASN A 588 9.17 -1.34 -29.68
N GLN A 589 9.22 -2.52 -29.06
CA GLN A 589 9.89 -2.69 -27.77
C GLN A 589 10.47 -4.09 -27.59
N GLY A 590 11.45 -4.20 -26.69
CA GLY A 590 12.13 -5.46 -26.48
C GLY A 590 13.21 -5.42 -25.42
N MET A 591 14.09 -6.42 -25.46
CA MET A 591 15.17 -6.59 -24.49
C MET A 591 16.50 -6.17 -25.08
N ILE A 592 17.34 -5.52 -24.27
CA ILE A 592 18.74 -5.26 -24.57
C ILE A 592 19.55 -6.40 -23.96
N LEU A 593 20.31 -7.09 -24.79
CA LEU A 593 21.10 -8.26 -24.40
C LEU A 593 22.60 -8.01 -24.59
N ARG A 594 23.42 -8.55 -23.69
CA ARG A 594 24.86 -8.67 -23.85
C ARG A 594 25.21 -10.10 -24.23
N LYS A 595 25.99 -10.28 -25.28
CA LYS A 595 26.52 -11.59 -25.68
C LYS A 595 27.55 -12.07 -24.66
N ILE A 596 27.38 -13.30 -24.17
CA ILE A 596 28.37 -14.00 -23.34
C ILE A 596 29.26 -14.85 -24.26
N GLU A 597 28.62 -15.66 -25.10
CA GLU A 597 29.22 -16.50 -26.12
C GLU A 597 28.26 -16.65 -27.31
N GLU A 598 28.63 -17.40 -28.34
CA GLU A 598 27.76 -17.56 -29.51
C GLU A 598 26.40 -18.17 -29.14
N GLY A 599 25.31 -17.50 -29.52
CA GLY A 599 23.95 -17.93 -29.20
C GLY A 599 23.52 -17.79 -27.73
N VAL A 600 24.39 -17.32 -26.83
CA VAL A 600 24.12 -17.20 -25.38
C VAL A 600 24.29 -15.77 -24.90
N TYR A 601 23.26 -15.29 -24.21
CA TYR A 601 23.09 -13.88 -23.88
C TYR A 601 22.69 -13.67 -22.42
N GLN A 602 22.95 -12.47 -21.93
CA GLN A 602 22.47 -11.96 -20.65
C GLN A 602 21.62 -10.71 -20.88
N ARG A 603 20.46 -10.62 -20.23
CA ARG A 603 19.63 -9.43 -20.26
C ARG A 603 20.30 -8.28 -19.48
N LYS A 604 20.31 -7.08 -20.07
CA LYS A 604 20.88 -5.85 -19.49
C LYS A 604 19.90 -4.71 -19.36
N GLY A 605 18.82 -4.74 -20.12
CA GLY A 605 17.84 -3.67 -20.07
C GLY A 605 16.67 -3.96 -20.98
N TRP A 606 15.86 -2.94 -21.13
CA TRP A 606 14.70 -2.93 -22.00
C TRP A 606 14.77 -1.69 -22.88
N PHE A 607 14.22 -1.77 -24.08
CA PHE A 607 14.13 -0.62 -24.96
C PHE A 607 12.72 -0.46 -25.51
N ARG A 608 12.39 0.79 -25.84
CA ARG A 608 11.27 1.12 -26.70
C ARG A 608 11.59 2.23 -27.66
N THR A 609 11.13 2.05 -28.87
CA THR A 609 11.42 2.85 -30.06
C THR A 609 10.22 3.74 -30.34
N LYS A 610 10.45 4.96 -30.81
CA LYS A 610 9.35 5.79 -31.35
C LYS A 610 8.80 5.24 -32.66
N ASN A 611 9.64 4.55 -33.44
CA ASN A 611 9.28 3.94 -34.71
C ASN A 611 8.42 2.69 -34.52
N ASP A 612 7.57 2.38 -35.48
CA ASP A 612 6.59 1.29 -35.45
C ASP A 612 7.19 -0.08 -35.87
N GLY A 613 8.46 -0.32 -35.54
CA GLY A 613 9.14 -1.60 -35.79
C GLY A 613 10.02 -1.66 -37.03
N SER A 614 10.10 -0.59 -37.82
CA SER A 614 11.03 -0.48 -38.97
C SER A 614 12.50 -0.69 -38.59
N TRP A 615 12.85 -0.45 -37.32
CA TRP A 615 14.19 -0.78 -36.80
C TRP A 615 14.52 -2.27 -36.89
N PHE A 616 13.56 -3.19 -37.02
CA PHE A 616 13.83 -4.62 -37.19
C PHE A 616 13.61 -5.14 -38.61
N GLU A 617 13.35 -4.26 -39.59
CA GLU A 617 13.22 -4.65 -40.99
C GLU A 617 14.49 -5.35 -41.49
N HIS A 618 14.32 -6.46 -42.21
CA HIS A 618 15.40 -7.32 -42.71
C HIS A 618 16.20 -8.09 -41.64
N CYS A 619 15.80 -8.06 -40.36
CA CYS A 619 16.34 -9.03 -39.39
C CYS A 619 15.72 -10.41 -39.60
N GLU A 620 16.56 -11.42 -39.76
CA GLU A 620 16.16 -12.82 -39.66
C GLU A 620 15.89 -13.22 -38.19
N THR A 621 15.10 -14.27 -38.00
CA THR A 621 14.92 -14.85 -36.67
C THR A 621 16.08 -15.76 -36.32
N VAL A 622 16.54 -15.69 -35.08
CA VAL A 622 17.60 -16.56 -34.55
C VAL A 622 17.10 -17.25 -33.29
N ILE A 623 17.62 -18.46 -33.04
CA ILE A 623 17.44 -19.11 -31.75
C ILE A 623 18.52 -18.58 -30.82
N LEU A 624 18.11 -18.08 -29.66
CA LEU A 624 18.99 -17.52 -28.67
C LEU A 624 18.65 -18.04 -27.27
N LYS A 625 19.69 -18.18 -26.46
CA LYS A 625 19.62 -18.58 -25.07
C LYS A 625 19.89 -17.38 -24.18
N ILE A 626 19.07 -17.18 -23.14
CA ILE A 626 19.21 -16.14 -22.13
C ILE A 626 19.41 -16.81 -20.76
N LEU A 627 20.49 -16.45 -20.08
CA LEU A 627 20.87 -16.97 -18.76
C LEU A 627 20.48 -16.05 -17.61
#